data_AF-A0A7D5I6A5-F1
#
_entry.id   AF-A0A7D5I6A5-F1
#
_cell.length_a   1.000
_cell.length_b   1.000
_cell.length_c   1.000
_cell.angle_alpha   90.00
_cell.angle_beta   90.00
_cell.angle_gamma   90.00
#
_symmetry.space_group_name_H-M   'P 1'
#
loop_
_entity.id
_entity.type
_entity.pdbx_description
1 polymer ?
#
loop_
_entity_poly.entity_id
_entity_poly.type
_entity_poly.pdbx_seq_one_letter_code
_entity_poly.pdbx_strand_id
1 'polypeptide(L)'
;MGKKIVIDACVAIDLNVHKVSFLDDFLNVLGEDTIHISSINYQEIFNGDIRRKLQRSPKVSIHENDQSAFEQFSDELEPLKINMGKKDRHVLFLAKTIDADYVVSSDLNVVDKTEKYQRYRNFEHLRPLTTVSLLAYLYKQGNIEYDVFFEKSLYLFKNKEIDNVLNDLSRQNLNTNRQDQIAIINDCKKNFKYRFDLYREPLNKELSRIWSTVRVQT
;
A
#
# COMPACT_ATOMS: atom_id res chain seq x y z
N MET A 1 14.21 -15.79 -7.71
CA MET A 1 14.48 -15.56 -6.28
C MET A 1 13.31 -14.77 -5.72
N GLY A 2 12.71 -15.23 -4.63
CA GLY A 2 11.57 -14.56 -4.01
C GLY A 2 11.91 -13.18 -3.46
N LYS A 3 10.92 -12.29 -3.45
CA LYS A 3 11.02 -10.91 -3.01
C LYS A 3 10.61 -10.75 -1.55
N LYS A 4 11.33 -9.91 -0.82
CA LYS A 4 10.97 -9.50 0.54
C LYS A 4 10.07 -8.28 0.48
N ILE A 5 8.81 -8.44 0.89
CA ILE A 5 7.79 -7.41 0.82
C ILE A 5 7.43 -6.99 2.24
N VAL A 6 7.78 -5.77 2.63
CA VAL A 6 7.30 -5.20 3.90
C VAL A 6 5.94 -4.56 3.67
N ILE A 7 4.96 -4.91 4.49
CA ILE A 7 3.63 -4.32 4.43
C ILE A 7 3.33 -3.46 5.65
N ASP A 8 2.62 -2.37 5.41
CA ASP A 8 1.90 -1.63 6.43
C ASP A 8 0.59 -2.37 6.81
N ALA A 9 0.06 -2.11 8.01
CA ALA A 9 -1.16 -2.71 8.53
C ALA A 9 -2.36 -2.49 7.60
N CYS A 10 -2.43 -1.31 6.99
CA CYS A 10 -3.52 -0.94 6.08
C CYS A 10 -3.62 -1.85 4.86
N VAL A 11 -2.53 -2.47 4.40
CA VAL A 11 -2.55 -3.37 3.24
C VAL A 11 -3.34 -4.64 3.55
N ALA A 12 -3.08 -5.26 4.71
CA ALA A 12 -3.81 -6.46 5.13
C ALA A 12 -5.30 -6.16 5.40
N ILE A 13 -5.58 -4.96 5.94
CA ILE A 13 -6.95 -4.47 6.15
C ILE A 13 -7.66 -4.31 4.80
N ASP A 14 -7.06 -3.61 3.86
CA ASP A 14 -7.60 -3.35 2.52
C ASP A 14 -7.91 -4.63 1.77
N LEU A 15 -6.98 -5.59 1.78
CA LEU A 15 -7.16 -6.89 1.12
C LEU A 15 -8.29 -7.72 1.76
N ASN A 16 -8.73 -7.40 2.97
CA ASN A 16 -9.80 -8.10 3.67
C ASN A 16 -11.07 -7.25 3.83
N VAL A 17 -11.18 -6.09 3.17
CA VAL A 17 -12.43 -5.30 3.11
C VAL A 17 -13.54 -6.12 2.44
N HIS A 18 -14.77 -5.95 2.90
CA HIS A 18 -15.95 -6.59 2.34
C HIS A 18 -16.03 -6.37 0.80
N LYS A 19 -16.29 -7.44 0.03
CA LYS A 19 -16.20 -7.56 -1.44
C LYS A 19 -14.80 -7.63 -2.05
N VAL A 20 -13.75 -7.18 -1.37
CA VAL A 20 -12.38 -7.52 -1.75
C VAL A 20 -12.09 -8.95 -1.28
N SER A 21 -12.13 -9.18 0.04
CA SER A 21 -11.97 -10.48 0.72
C SER A 21 -10.90 -11.39 0.11
N PHE A 22 -9.77 -10.82 -0.27
CA PHE A 22 -8.72 -11.44 -1.08
C PHE A 22 -7.45 -11.75 -0.27
N LEU A 23 -7.41 -11.46 1.03
CA LEU A 23 -6.18 -11.63 1.83
C LEU A 23 -5.66 -13.08 1.86
N ASP A 24 -6.53 -14.08 1.99
CA ASP A 24 -6.08 -15.49 1.99
C ASP A 24 -5.53 -15.90 0.62
N ASP A 25 -6.28 -15.60 -0.44
CA ASP A 25 -5.87 -15.88 -1.81
C ASP A 25 -4.54 -15.19 -2.12
N PHE A 26 -4.42 -13.90 -1.77
CA PHE A 26 -3.19 -13.12 -1.85
C PHE A 26 -2.00 -13.86 -1.22
N LEU A 27 -2.13 -14.34 0.02
CA LEU A 27 -1.06 -15.06 0.70
C LEU A 27 -0.71 -16.39 0.02
N ASN A 28 -1.69 -17.04 -0.61
CA ASN A 28 -1.50 -18.30 -1.33
C ASN A 28 -0.84 -18.12 -2.71
N VAL A 29 -1.01 -16.94 -3.34
CA VAL A 29 -0.46 -16.64 -4.67
C VAL A 29 0.87 -15.88 -4.65
N LEU A 30 1.53 -15.75 -3.50
CA LEU A 30 2.83 -15.06 -3.41
C LEU A 30 3.97 -15.77 -4.15
N GLY A 31 3.81 -17.05 -4.52
CA GLY A 31 4.89 -17.85 -5.06
C GLY A 31 6.05 -17.95 -4.06
N GLU A 32 7.25 -17.54 -4.47
CA GLU A 32 8.44 -17.54 -3.61
C GLU A 32 8.57 -16.27 -2.74
N ASP A 33 7.72 -15.26 -2.92
CA ASP A 33 7.80 -14.01 -2.19
C ASP A 33 7.37 -14.16 -0.73
N THR A 34 7.91 -13.32 0.15
CA THR A 34 7.62 -13.33 1.59
C THR A 34 7.13 -11.96 2.07
N ILE A 35 6.20 -11.99 3.01
CA ILE A 35 5.60 -10.82 3.64
C ILE A 35 6.22 -10.62 5.01
N HIS A 36 6.60 -9.38 5.28
CA HIS A 36 7.21 -8.96 6.53
C HIS A 36 6.40 -7.81 7.13
N ILE A 37 6.06 -7.90 8.40
CA ILE A 37 5.33 -6.86 9.13
C ILE A 37 5.97 -6.67 10.50
N SER A 38 6.07 -5.43 10.97
CA SER A 38 6.57 -5.17 12.33
C SER A 38 5.49 -5.56 13.36
N SER A 39 5.88 -5.94 14.57
CA SER A 39 4.94 -6.25 15.63
C SER A 39 4.07 -5.03 15.99
N ILE A 40 4.62 -3.81 15.87
CA ILE A 40 3.90 -2.56 16.06
C ILE A 40 2.79 -2.38 15.03
N ASN A 41 3.08 -2.55 13.73
CA ASN A 41 2.06 -2.42 12.68
C ASN A 41 1.06 -3.59 12.73
N TYR A 42 1.54 -4.80 13.04
CA TYR A 42 0.66 -5.96 13.25
C TYR A 42 -0.36 -5.74 14.37
N GLN A 43 0.03 -5.05 15.45
CA GLN A 43 -0.88 -4.70 16.56
C GLN A 43 -1.96 -3.69 16.17
N GLU A 44 -1.79 -2.92 15.10
CA GLU A 44 -2.81 -1.99 14.59
C GLU A 44 -3.99 -2.71 13.93
N ILE A 45 -3.80 -3.97 13.56
CA ILE A 45 -4.83 -4.78 12.94
C ILE A 45 -5.79 -5.27 14.03
N PHE A 46 -6.85 -4.52 14.30
CA PHE A 46 -7.84 -4.90 15.31
C PHE A 46 -8.70 -6.12 14.91
N ASN A 47 -8.79 -6.41 13.61
CA ASN A 47 -9.57 -7.55 13.12
C ASN A 47 -8.83 -8.88 13.41
N GLY A 48 -9.39 -9.67 14.33
CA GLY A 48 -8.82 -10.96 14.73
C GLY A 48 -8.75 -11.98 13.60
N ASP A 49 -9.62 -11.89 12.59
CA ASP A 49 -9.57 -12.79 11.43
C ASP A 49 -8.33 -12.52 10.56
N ILE A 50 -8.09 -11.26 10.22
CA ILE A 50 -6.89 -10.82 9.48
C ILE A 50 -5.62 -11.26 10.22
N ARG A 51 -5.57 -11.04 11.54
CA ARG A 51 -4.45 -11.45 12.39
C ARG A 51 -4.18 -12.96 12.31
N ARG A 52 -5.23 -13.78 12.41
CA ARG A 52 -5.11 -15.24 12.30
C ARG A 52 -4.60 -15.67 10.94
N LYS A 53 -5.06 -15.06 9.85
CA LYS A 53 -4.61 -15.36 8.49
C LYS A 53 -3.12 -15.08 8.31
N LEU A 54 -2.68 -13.91 8.77
CA LEU A 54 -1.26 -13.53 8.75
C LEU A 54 -0.41 -14.49 9.60
N GLN A 55 -0.83 -14.81 10.83
CA GLN A 55 -0.08 -15.70 11.72
C GLN A 55 0.06 -17.15 11.22
N ARG A 56 -0.95 -17.64 10.49
CA ARG A 56 -0.98 -19.01 9.99
C ARG A 56 -0.23 -19.19 8.68
N SER A 57 0.00 -18.10 7.94
CA SER A 57 0.68 -18.18 6.65
C SER A 57 2.19 -18.43 6.84
N PRO A 58 2.76 -19.47 6.24
CA PRO A 58 4.20 -19.71 6.30
C PRO A 58 5.01 -18.67 5.50
N LYS A 59 4.33 -17.83 4.71
CA LYS A 59 4.95 -16.76 3.91
C LYS A 59 5.02 -15.43 4.67
N VAL A 60 4.49 -15.36 5.90
CA VAL A 60 4.45 -14.14 6.70
C VAL A 60 5.41 -14.27 7.88
N SER A 61 6.23 -13.25 8.07
CA SER A 61 7.08 -13.09 9.25
C SER A 61 6.69 -11.81 9.99
N ILE A 62 6.34 -11.96 11.27
CA ILE A 62 6.07 -10.84 12.18
C ILE A 62 7.36 -10.58 12.96
N HIS A 63 7.91 -9.37 12.83
CA HIS A 63 9.21 -9.00 13.39
C HIS A 63 9.03 -8.14 14.64
N GLU A 64 9.63 -8.57 15.74
CA GLU A 64 9.71 -7.72 16.92
C GLU A 64 10.63 -6.53 16.67
N ASN A 65 10.29 -5.40 17.29
CA ASN A 65 11.02 -4.16 17.09
C ASN A 65 12.13 -4.00 18.13
N ASP A 66 13.36 -3.80 17.67
CA ASP A 66 14.44 -3.28 18.51
C ASP A 66 14.21 -1.77 18.71
N GLN A 67 13.83 -1.39 19.92
CA GLN A 67 13.50 0.00 20.25
C GLN A 67 14.73 0.92 20.14
N SER A 68 15.92 0.45 20.50
CA SER A 68 17.15 1.27 20.45
C SER A 68 17.57 1.52 19.01
N ALA A 69 17.58 0.47 18.17
CA ALA A 69 17.89 0.60 16.76
C ALA A 69 16.83 1.44 16.01
N PHE A 70 15.56 1.36 16.42
CA PHE A 70 14.49 2.19 15.88
C PHE A 70 14.66 3.68 16.21
N GLU A 71 15.10 4.01 17.42
CA GLU A 71 15.39 5.39 17.83
C GLU A 71 16.54 5.97 17.00
N GLN A 72 17.63 5.22 16.85
CA GLN A 72 18.74 5.62 15.98
C GLN A 72 18.29 5.84 14.53
N PHE A 73 17.48 4.93 14.00
CA PHE A 73 16.90 5.09 12.67
C PHE A 73 15.99 6.32 12.56
N SER A 74 15.22 6.63 13.60
CA SER A 74 14.36 7.81 13.63
C SER A 74 15.17 9.09 13.55
N ASP A 75 16.31 9.15 14.24
CA ASP A 75 17.23 10.30 14.19
C ASP A 75 17.89 10.43 12.81
N GLU A 76 18.16 9.32 12.11
CA GLU A 76 18.66 9.34 10.73
C GLU A 76 17.67 9.99 9.72
N LEU A 77 16.35 9.93 10.00
CA LEU A 77 15.33 10.47 9.09
C LEU A 77 15.19 12.00 9.17
N GLU A 78 15.54 12.60 10.30
CA GLU A 78 15.43 14.03 10.54
C GLU A 78 16.24 14.89 9.54
N PRO A 79 17.56 14.65 9.32
CA PRO A 79 18.33 15.43 8.35
C PRO A 79 17.83 15.25 6.90
N LEU A 80 17.16 14.13 6.62
CA LEU A 80 16.56 13.85 5.30
C LEU A 80 15.21 14.56 5.11
N LYS A 81 14.70 15.25 6.14
CA LYS A 81 13.36 15.86 6.18
C LYS A 81 12.27 14.83 5.85
N ILE A 82 12.43 13.61 6.36
CA ILE A 82 11.47 12.52 6.18
C ILE A 82 10.59 12.45 7.43
N ASN A 83 9.54 13.27 7.41
CA ASN A 83 8.61 13.38 8.53
C ASN A 83 7.49 12.36 8.35
N MET A 84 7.51 11.31 9.17
CA MET A 84 6.53 10.23 9.21
C MET A 84 6.01 10.03 10.64
N GLY A 85 4.79 9.51 10.77
CA GLY A 85 4.25 9.10 12.07
C GLY A 85 5.10 7.97 12.68
N LYS A 86 5.08 7.83 14.02
CA LYS A 86 5.92 6.83 14.70
C LYS A 86 5.68 5.41 14.17
N LYS A 87 4.42 5.05 13.92
CA LYS A 87 4.02 3.74 13.41
C LYS A 87 4.46 3.50 11.97
N ASP A 88 4.29 4.49 11.11
CA ASP A 88 4.76 4.48 9.72
C ASP A 88 6.28 4.30 9.64
N ARG A 89 7.04 4.90 10.58
CA ARG A 89 8.50 4.72 10.64
C ARG A 89 8.89 3.27 10.90
N HIS A 90 8.09 2.49 11.63
CA HIS A 90 8.41 1.07 11.86
C HIS A 90 8.33 0.25 10.57
N VAL A 91 7.46 0.63 9.63
CA VAL A 91 7.40 0.01 8.29
C VAL A 91 8.72 0.23 7.56
N LEU A 92 9.17 1.48 7.46
CA LEU A 92 10.40 1.82 6.76
C LEU A 92 11.65 1.30 7.48
N PHE A 93 11.65 1.32 8.81
CA PHE A 93 12.71 0.76 9.64
C PHE A 93 12.89 -0.74 9.39
N LEU A 94 11.80 -1.51 9.44
CA LEU A 94 11.85 -2.94 9.17
C LEU A 94 12.38 -3.20 7.75
N ALA A 95 11.89 -2.42 6.78
CA ALA A 95 12.29 -2.56 5.38
C ALA A 95 13.79 -2.29 5.15
N LYS A 96 14.38 -1.31 5.84
CA LYS A 96 15.83 -1.09 5.88
C LYS A 96 16.54 -2.29 6.50
N THR A 97 16.07 -2.75 7.66
CA THR A 97 16.74 -3.80 8.46
C THR A 97 16.83 -5.14 7.73
N ILE A 98 15.79 -5.52 6.98
CA ILE A 98 15.75 -6.81 6.27
C ILE A 98 16.22 -6.73 4.82
N ASP A 99 16.64 -5.55 4.35
CA ASP A 99 16.98 -5.30 2.94
C ASP A 99 15.80 -5.67 2.03
N ALA A 100 14.65 -5.01 2.26
CA ALA A 100 13.40 -5.34 1.57
C ALA A 100 13.41 -4.90 0.10
N ASP A 101 12.85 -5.72 -0.78
CA ASP A 101 12.66 -5.35 -2.19
C ASP A 101 11.55 -4.30 -2.34
N TYR A 102 10.49 -4.43 -1.54
CA TYR A 102 9.30 -3.59 -1.63
C TYR A 102 8.80 -3.16 -0.27
N VAL A 103 8.25 -1.95 -0.22
CA VAL A 103 7.41 -1.46 0.88
C VAL A 103 6.02 -1.20 0.32
N VAL A 104 5.01 -1.81 0.92
CA VAL A 104 3.63 -1.67 0.47
C VAL A 104 2.83 -0.94 1.53
N SER A 105 2.20 0.15 1.12
CA SER A 105 1.21 0.84 1.96
C SER A 105 0.13 1.45 1.10
N SER A 106 -1.04 1.55 1.69
CA SER A 106 -2.19 2.27 1.16
C SER A 106 -2.25 3.71 1.65
N ASP A 107 -1.39 4.09 2.60
CA ASP A 107 -1.11 5.47 2.95
C ASP A 107 -0.08 6.05 1.99
N LEU A 108 -0.50 7.05 1.21
CA LEU A 108 0.35 7.71 0.23
C LEU A 108 1.51 8.46 0.88
N ASN A 109 1.36 8.91 2.14
CA ASN A 109 2.49 9.48 2.86
C ASN A 109 3.59 8.43 3.09
N VAL A 110 3.25 7.18 3.42
CA VAL A 110 4.26 6.10 3.55
C VAL A 110 4.95 5.82 2.23
N VAL A 111 4.18 5.77 1.13
CA VAL A 111 4.69 5.56 -0.23
C VAL A 111 5.66 6.68 -0.61
N ASP A 112 5.24 7.94 -0.52
CA ASP A 112 6.05 9.11 -0.90
C ASP A 112 7.33 9.24 -0.07
N LYS A 113 7.23 8.98 1.24
CA LYS A 113 8.38 9.09 2.15
C LYS A 113 9.36 7.94 1.97
N THR A 114 8.87 6.74 1.65
CA THR A 114 9.73 5.61 1.28
C THR A 114 10.44 5.89 -0.04
N GLU A 115 9.75 6.43 -1.05
CA GLU A 115 10.38 6.80 -2.32
C GLU A 115 11.49 7.83 -2.11
N LYS A 116 11.21 8.85 -1.29
CA LYS A 116 12.19 9.85 -0.89
C LYS A 116 13.40 9.18 -0.24
N TYR A 117 13.19 8.32 0.76
CA TYR A 117 14.28 7.60 1.45
C TYR A 117 15.13 6.77 0.49
N GLN A 118 14.48 5.98 -0.38
CA GLN A 118 15.13 5.16 -1.40
C GLN A 118 16.06 6.00 -2.29
N ARG A 119 15.58 7.16 -2.77
CA ARG A 119 16.37 8.08 -3.61
C ARG A 119 17.55 8.68 -2.84
N TYR A 120 17.35 9.11 -1.58
CA TYR A 120 18.43 9.67 -0.77
C TYR A 120 19.54 8.67 -0.49
N ARG A 121 19.18 7.40 -0.27
CA ARG A 121 20.14 6.32 -0.01
C ARG A 121 20.66 5.63 -1.28
N ASN A 122 20.13 5.99 -2.44
CA ASN A 122 20.45 5.41 -3.75
C ASN A 122 20.30 3.88 -3.79
N PHE A 123 19.20 3.37 -3.23
CA PHE A 123 18.91 1.94 -3.22
C PHE A 123 18.19 1.49 -4.50
N GLU A 124 18.64 0.37 -5.09
CA GLU A 124 17.96 -0.27 -6.23
C GLU A 124 16.72 -1.09 -5.80
N HIS A 125 16.76 -1.58 -4.56
CA HIS A 125 15.65 -2.23 -3.83
C HIS A 125 14.82 -1.17 -3.07
N LEU A 126 13.94 -1.59 -2.16
CA LEU A 126 13.06 -0.71 -1.37
C LEU A 126 12.06 0.10 -2.22
N ARG A 127 11.53 -0.52 -3.27
CA ARG A 127 10.57 0.16 -4.14
C ARG A 127 9.22 0.30 -3.43
N PRO A 128 8.67 1.51 -3.32
CA PRO A 128 7.36 1.70 -2.70
C PRO A 128 6.25 1.28 -3.67
N LEU A 129 5.25 0.59 -3.15
CA LEU A 129 4.06 0.16 -3.89
C LEU A 129 2.80 0.54 -3.11
N THR A 130 1.74 0.87 -3.84
CA THR A 130 0.38 0.84 -3.29
C THR A 130 -0.15 -0.60 -3.29
N THR A 131 -1.22 -0.87 -2.56
CA THR A 131 -1.92 -2.17 -2.61
C THR A 131 -2.33 -2.54 -4.04
N VAL A 132 -2.74 -1.58 -4.87
CA VAL A 132 -3.07 -1.82 -6.29
C VAL A 132 -1.82 -2.15 -7.11
N SER A 133 -0.72 -1.45 -6.88
CA SER A 133 0.55 -1.74 -7.57
C SER A 133 1.11 -3.11 -7.17
N LEU A 134 0.84 -3.57 -5.94
CA LEU A 134 1.12 -4.93 -5.50
C LEU A 134 0.26 -5.97 -6.26
N LEU A 135 -1.04 -5.72 -6.45
CA LEU A 135 -1.88 -6.60 -7.27
C LEU A 135 -1.41 -6.64 -8.74
N ALA A 136 -1.04 -5.48 -9.29
CA ALA A 136 -0.47 -5.39 -10.63
C ALA A 136 0.86 -6.14 -10.75
N TYR A 137 1.67 -6.14 -9.68
CA TYR A 137 2.89 -6.93 -9.59
C TYR A 137 2.58 -8.43 -9.64
N LEU A 138 1.64 -8.93 -8.84
CA LEU A 138 1.24 -10.35 -8.85
C LEU A 138 0.70 -10.79 -10.21
N TYR A 139 -0.11 -9.95 -10.86
CA TYR A 139 -0.58 -10.22 -12.22
C TYR A 139 0.58 -10.34 -13.22
N LYS A 140 1.58 -9.46 -13.14
CA LYS A 140 2.76 -9.52 -14.02
C LYS A 140 3.63 -10.75 -13.79
N GLN A 141 3.64 -11.30 -12.57
CA GLN A 141 4.29 -12.57 -12.29
C GLN A 141 3.49 -13.78 -12.80
N GLY A 142 2.22 -13.57 -13.23
CA GLY A 142 1.32 -14.65 -13.61
C GLY A 142 0.69 -15.37 -12.41
N ASN A 143 0.78 -14.78 -11.22
CA ASN A 143 0.27 -15.39 -9.99
C ASN A 143 -1.24 -15.19 -9.81
N ILE A 144 -1.83 -14.19 -10.49
CA ILE A 144 -3.27 -13.96 -10.54
C ILE A 144 -3.68 -13.66 -11.98
N GLU A 145 -4.93 -13.97 -12.31
CA GLU A 145 -5.52 -13.65 -13.61
C GLU A 145 -5.87 -12.14 -13.71
N TYR A 146 -6.04 -11.67 -14.95
CA TYR A 146 -6.33 -10.26 -15.22
C TYR A 146 -7.68 -9.83 -14.64
N ASP A 147 -8.69 -10.68 -14.69
CA ASP A 147 -10.03 -10.43 -14.15
C ASP A 147 -9.98 -10.26 -12.61
N VAL A 148 -9.21 -11.09 -11.91
CA VAL A 148 -8.95 -10.96 -10.47
C VAL A 148 -8.27 -9.63 -10.18
N PHE A 149 -7.18 -9.30 -10.89
CA PHE A 149 -6.50 -8.01 -10.74
C PHE A 149 -7.45 -6.83 -10.95
N PHE A 150 -8.21 -6.86 -12.04
CA PHE A 150 -9.15 -5.81 -12.42
C PHE A 150 -10.27 -5.65 -11.39
N GLU A 151 -10.94 -6.75 -11.03
CA GLU A 151 -12.04 -6.77 -10.07
C GLU A 151 -11.59 -6.24 -8.70
N LYS A 152 -10.49 -6.79 -8.15
CA LYS A 152 -10.01 -6.38 -6.81
C LYS A 152 -9.56 -4.94 -6.79
N SER A 153 -8.92 -4.45 -7.85
CA SER A 153 -8.53 -3.04 -7.97
C SER A 153 -9.77 -2.12 -7.98
N LEU A 154 -10.82 -2.47 -8.73
CA LEU A 154 -12.07 -1.70 -8.74
C LEU A 154 -12.78 -1.73 -7.39
N TYR A 155 -12.79 -2.87 -6.70
CA TYR A 155 -13.39 -2.97 -5.37
C TYR A 155 -12.62 -2.21 -4.30
N LEU A 156 -11.29 -2.19 -4.36
CA LEU A 156 -10.49 -1.33 -3.48
C LEU A 156 -10.81 0.15 -3.72
N PHE A 157 -10.92 0.59 -4.98
CA PHE A 157 -11.30 1.97 -5.26
C PHE A 157 -12.70 2.27 -4.69
N LYS A 158 -13.68 1.43 -5.02
CA LYS A 158 -15.09 1.64 -4.68
C LYS A 158 -15.36 1.61 -3.17
N ASN A 159 -14.80 0.62 -2.45
CA ASN A 159 -15.18 0.36 -1.06
C ASN A 159 -14.17 0.91 -0.05
N LYS A 160 -13.06 1.49 -0.50
CA LYS A 160 -12.06 2.08 0.40
C LYS A 160 -11.73 3.52 0.03
N GLU A 161 -11.39 3.83 -1.22
CA GLU A 161 -11.03 5.21 -1.58
C GLU A 161 -12.23 6.17 -1.56
N ILE A 162 -13.39 5.73 -2.05
CA ILE A 162 -14.62 6.52 -1.96
C ILE A 162 -14.97 6.78 -0.48
N ASP A 163 -14.99 5.73 0.34
CA ASP A 163 -15.32 5.84 1.76
C ASP A 163 -14.33 6.73 2.51
N ASN A 164 -13.03 6.64 2.23
CA ASN A 164 -12.02 7.52 2.81
C ASN A 164 -12.27 8.99 2.46
N VAL A 165 -12.54 9.29 1.18
CA VAL A 165 -12.78 10.68 0.76
C VAL A 165 -14.07 11.23 1.37
N LEU A 166 -15.13 10.41 1.48
CA LEU A 166 -16.38 10.80 2.13
C LEU A 166 -16.21 11.01 3.64
N ASN A 167 -15.45 10.14 4.30
CA ASN A 167 -15.13 10.26 5.72
C ASN A 167 -14.26 11.49 6.01
N ASP A 168 -13.29 11.81 5.15
CA ASP A 168 -12.49 13.01 5.28
C ASP A 168 -13.36 14.25 5.10
N LEU A 169 -14.24 14.27 4.10
CA LEU A 169 -15.16 15.38 3.87
C LEU A 169 -16.13 15.59 5.05
N SER A 170 -16.63 14.52 5.65
CA SER A 170 -17.57 14.60 6.78
C SER A 170 -16.92 15.14 8.07
N ARG A 171 -15.59 15.04 8.20
CA ARG A 171 -14.82 15.62 9.30
C ARG A 171 -14.47 17.10 9.11
N GLN A 172 -14.63 17.63 7.89
CA GLN A 172 -14.37 19.05 7.61
C GLN A 172 -15.49 19.92 8.18
N ASN A 173 -15.12 21.08 8.74
CA ASN A 173 -16.12 22.05 9.16
C ASN A 173 -16.68 22.80 7.94
N LEU A 174 -17.78 22.28 7.38
CA LEU A 174 -18.49 22.95 6.30
C LEU A 174 -19.34 24.13 6.78
N ASN A 175 -19.49 24.34 8.09
CA ASN A 175 -20.16 25.52 8.65
C ASN A 175 -19.18 26.71 8.76
N THR A 176 -18.61 27.09 7.62
CA THR A 176 -17.71 28.23 7.45
C THR A 176 -18.24 29.14 6.34
N ASN A 177 -17.53 30.21 6.01
CA ASN A 177 -17.89 31.09 4.91
C ASN A 177 -17.83 30.35 3.56
N ARG A 178 -18.51 30.92 2.55
CA ARG A 178 -18.63 30.31 1.22
C ARG A 178 -17.29 30.09 0.51
N GLN A 179 -16.29 30.95 0.71
CA GLN A 179 -14.99 30.80 0.05
C GLN A 179 -14.24 29.58 0.60
N ASP A 180 -14.24 29.41 1.92
CA ASP A 180 -13.63 28.26 2.58
C ASP A 180 -14.33 26.96 2.22
N GLN A 181 -15.67 26.95 2.15
CA GLN A 181 -16.44 25.79 1.66
C GLN A 181 -16.02 25.40 0.24
N ILE A 182 -15.87 26.37 -0.67
CA ILE A 182 -15.42 26.12 -2.05
C ILE A 182 -14.00 25.55 -2.07
N ALA A 183 -13.09 26.08 -1.24
CA ALA A 183 -11.72 25.58 -1.13
C ALA A 183 -11.70 24.11 -0.66
N ILE A 184 -12.43 23.78 0.41
CA ILE A 184 -12.55 22.41 0.94
C ILE A 184 -13.07 21.44 -0.13
N ILE A 185 -14.13 21.82 -0.86
CA ILE A 185 -14.72 20.98 -1.90
C ILE A 185 -13.74 20.78 -3.07
N ASN A 186 -13.03 21.83 -3.47
CA ASN A 186 -12.05 21.75 -4.56
C ASN A 186 -10.85 20.86 -4.19
N ASP A 187 -10.36 20.96 -2.96
CA ASP A 187 -9.29 20.08 -2.46
C ASP A 187 -9.76 18.62 -2.38
N CYS A 188 -10.99 18.39 -1.92
CA CYS A 188 -11.61 17.06 -1.91
C CYS A 188 -11.69 16.48 -3.34
N LYS A 189 -12.17 17.26 -4.32
CA LYS A 189 -12.22 16.84 -5.75
C LYS A 189 -10.84 16.53 -6.30
N LYS A 190 -9.83 17.36 -5.99
CA LYS A 190 -8.45 17.16 -6.43
C LYS A 190 -7.87 15.87 -5.85
N ASN A 191 -8.08 15.62 -4.56
CA ASN A 191 -7.65 14.40 -3.88
C ASN A 191 -8.33 13.16 -4.47
N PHE A 192 -9.65 13.21 -4.68
CA PHE A 192 -10.40 12.12 -5.30
C PHE A 192 -9.88 11.78 -6.69
N LYS A 193 -9.63 12.80 -7.54
CA LYS A 193 -9.07 12.61 -8.88
C LYS A 193 -7.69 11.96 -8.82
N TYR A 194 -6.82 12.46 -7.94
CA TYR A 194 -5.48 11.90 -7.77
C TYR A 194 -5.53 10.42 -7.35
N ARG A 195 -6.37 10.07 -6.37
CA ARG A 195 -6.59 8.67 -5.95
C ARG A 195 -7.14 7.83 -7.08
N PHE A 196 -8.10 8.33 -7.86
CA PHE A 196 -8.62 7.62 -9.02
C PHE A 196 -7.54 7.34 -10.07
N ASP A 197 -6.69 8.33 -10.36
CA ASP A 197 -5.61 8.18 -11.34
C ASP A 197 -4.61 7.09 -10.91
N LEU A 198 -4.28 6.97 -9.61
CA LEU A 198 -3.42 5.91 -9.07
C LEU A 198 -3.97 4.49 -9.30
N TYR A 199 -5.29 4.34 -9.32
CA TYR A 199 -5.94 3.04 -9.57
C TYR A 199 -6.13 2.79 -11.07
N ARG A 200 -6.43 3.85 -11.82
CA ARG A 200 -6.68 3.78 -13.27
C ARG A 200 -5.41 3.47 -14.06
N GLU A 201 -4.27 4.07 -13.70
CA GLU A 201 -3.03 3.94 -14.47
C GLU A 201 -2.53 2.49 -14.61
N PRO A 202 -2.44 1.68 -13.53
CA PRO A 202 -2.09 0.27 -13.65
C PRO A 202 -3.04 -0.51 -14.57
N LEU A 203 -4.35 -0.28 -14.46
CA LEU A 203 -5.36 -0.96 -15.28
C LEU A 203 -5.22 -0.58 -16.76
N ASN A 204 -5.09 0.70 -17.08
CA ASN A 204 -4.94 1.19 -18.44
C ASN A 204 -3.64 0.68 -19.10
N LYS A 205 -2.54 0.64 -18.34
CA LYS A 205 -1.26 0.12 -18.83
C LYS A 205 -1.37 -1.34 -19.23
N GLU A 206 -2.03 -2.17 -18.41
CA GLU A 206 -2.21 -3.58 -18.72
C GLU A 206 -3.23 -3.83 -19.84
N LEU A 207 -4.33 -3.08 -19.89
CA LEU A 207 -5.27 -3.12 -21.02
C LEU A 207 -4.58 -2.79 -22.35
N SER A 208 -3.76 -1.74 -22.36
CA SER A 208 -3.00 -1.34 -23.55
C SER A 208 -2.05 -2.44 -24.01
N ARG A 209 -1.39 -3.13 -23.07
CA ARG A 209 -0.50 -4.27 -23.35
C ARG A 209 -1.26 -5.46 -23.96
N ILE A 210 -2.42 -5.80 -23.40
CA ILE A 210 -3.28 -6.87 -23.94
C ILE A 210 -3.71 -6.52 -25.37
N TRP A 211 -4.22 -5.30 -25.59
CA TRP A 211 -4.65 -4.83 -26.90
C TRP A 211 -3.52 -4.82 -27.95
N SER A 212 -2.30 -4.41 -27.57
CA SER A 212 -1.16 -4.46 -28.48
C SER A 212 -0.78 -5.89 -28.84
N THR A 213 -0.95 -6.84 -27.93
CA THR A 213 -0.61 -8.26 -28.17
C THR A 213 -1.63 -8.90 -29.12
N VAL A 214 -2.92 -8.61 -28.93
CA VAL A 214 -3.99 -9.10 -29.82
C VAL A 214 -3.82 -8.58 -31.25
N ARG A 215 -3.46 -7.31 -31.43
CA ARG A 215 -3.23 -6.71 -32.77
C ARG A 215 -2.05 -7.29 -33.54
N VAL A 216 -1.07 -7.88 -32.87
CA VAL A 216 0.10 -8.51 -33.53
C VAL A 216 -0.24 -9.93 -34.02
N GLN A 217 -1.30 -10.53 -33.49
CA GLN A 217 -1.72 -11.90 -33.80
C GLN A 217 -2.89 -11.98 -34.81
N THR A 218 -3.46 -10.84 -35.20
CA THR A 218 -4.53 -10.70 -36.22
C THR A 218 -4.02 -10.00 -37.46
#